data_AF-A0A1X1BUU7-F1
#
_entry.id   AF-A0A1X1BUU7-F1
#
_cell.length_a   1.000
_cell.length_b   1.000
_cell.length_c   1.000
_cell.angle_alpha   90.00
_cell.angle_beta   90.00
_cell.angle_gamma   90.00
#
_symmetry.space_group_name_H-M   'P 1'
#
loop_
_entity.id
_entity.type
_entity.pdbx_description
1 polymer ?
#
loop_
_entity_poly.entity_id
_entity_poly.type
_entity_poly.pdbx_seq_one_letter_code
_entity_poly.pdbx_strand_id
1 'polypeptide(L)' 'MPVPAYMWLKDDGGADIKGSVDVQEREGSIEISTQMTGMYGPEEFWLQMLELTFSAEASGKR' A
#
# COMPACT_ATOMS: atom_id res chain seq x y z
N MET A 1 8.67 1.52 -18.50
CA MET A 1 8.53 0.63 -17.32
C MET A 1 7.84 1.41 -16.22
N PRO A 2 6.91 0.80 -15.46
CA PRO A 2 6.39 1.43 -14.25
C PRO A 2 7.49 1.44 -13.18
N VAL A 3 7.73 2.60 -12.58
CA VAL A 3 8.62 2.76 -11.42
C VAL A 3 7.77 2.54 -10.16
N PRO A 4 8.14 1.65 -9.23
CA PRO A 4 7.38 1.42 -8.01
C PRO A 4 7.47 2.62 -7.06
N ALA A 5 6.52 2.70 -6.13
CA ALA A 5 6.55 3.68 -5.05
C ALA A 5 7.45 3.18 -3.90
N TYR A 6 8.11 4.12 -3.21
CA TYR A 6 9.02 3.85 -2.09
C TYR A 6 8.58 4.66 -0.87
N MET A 7 8.51 4.01 0.29
CA MET A 7 8.00 4.62 1.52
C MET A 7 9.01 4.53 2.67
N TRP A 8 9.10 5.60 3.45
CA TRP A 8 9.82 5.63 4.71
C TRP A 8 8.82 5.72 5.85
N LEU A 9 8.87 4.75 6.76
CA LEU A 9 8.05 4.74 7.95
C LEU A 9 8.91 5.04 9.18
N LYS A 10 8.29 5.72 10.13
CA LYS A 10 8.86 5.94 11.46
C LYS A 10 7.94 5.34 12.50
N ASP A 11 8.52 4.83 13.57
CA ASP A 11 7.75 4.50 14.76
C ASP A 11 7.28 5.78 15.49
N ASP A 12 6.49 5.58 16.54
CA ASP A 12 5.99 6.64 17.42
C ASP A 12 7.10 7.36 18.20
N GLY A 13 8.27 6.73 18.36
CA GLY A 13 9.50 7.31 18.89
C GLY A 13 10.34 8.10 17.88
N GLY A 14 9.93 8.13 16.60
CA GLY A 14 10.63 8.80 15.51
C GLY A 14 11.83 8.02 14.94
N ALA A 15 12.03 6.77 15.36
CA ALA A 15 13.04 5.89 14.79
C ALA A 15 12.58 5.35 13.44
N ASP A 16 13.52 5.20 12.50
CA ASP A 16 13.22 4.69 11.16
C ASP A 16 12.89 3.20 11.20
N ILE A 17 11.76 2.82 10.60
CA ILE A 17 11.42 1.44 10.28
C ILE A 17 12.01 1.14 8.90
N LYS A 18 13.10 0.35 8.87
CA LYS A 18 13.80 0.03 7.63
C LYS A 18 13.11 -1.10 6.86
N GLY A 19 12.88 -0.87 5.57
CA GLY A 19 12.49 -1.89 4.61
C GLY A 19 13.69 -2.54 3.91
N SER A 20 13.42 -3.43 2.96
CA SER A 20 14.44 -4.27 2.31
C SER A 20 15.05 -3.67 1.03
N VAL A 21 14.74 -2.40 0.70
CA VAL A 21 15.22 -1.77 -0.54
C VAL A 21 16.71 -1.42 -0.44
N ASP A 22 17.49 -1.79 -1.46
CA ASP A 22 18.93 -1.54 -1.62
C ASP A 22 19.26 -0.63 -2.83
N VAL A 23 18.22 -0.01 -3.42
CA VAL A 23 18.35 0.92 -4.54
C VAL A 23 19.04 2.21 -4.09
N GLN A 24 19.99 2.69 -4.90
CA GLN A 24 20.73 3.92 -4.64
C GLN A 24 19.77 5.10 -4.39
N GLU A 25 20.03 5.87 -3.33
CA GLU A 25 19.21 7.00 -2.86
C GLU A 25 17.83 6.62 -2.29
N ARG A 26 17.53 5.33 -2.16
CA ARG A 26 16.27 4.78 -1.63
C ARG A 26 16.51 3.66 -0.62
N GLU A 27 17.72 3.54 -0.08
CA GLU A 27 18.12 2.47 0.80
C GLU A 27 17.31 2.48 2.10
N GLY A 28 16.88 1.29 2.51
CA GLY A 28 16.08 1.10 3.72
C GLY A 28 14.64 1.58 3.61
N SER A 29 14.17 1.97 2.42
CA SER A 29 12.74 2.21 2.16
C SER A 29 11.98 0.90 1.94
N ILE A 30 10.66 0.98 1.90
CA ILE A 30 9.76 -0.13 1.59
C ILE A 30 9.26 0.07 0.15
N GLU A 31 9.46 -0.92 -0.72
CA GLU A 31 8.91 -0.93 -2.07
C GLU A 31 7.43 -1.32 -2.04
N ILE A 32 6.59 -0.57 -2.74
CA ILE A 32 5.14 -0.79 -2.80
C ILE A 32 4.73 -1.24 -4.20
N SER A 33 4.22 -2.46 -4.29
CA SER A 33 3.73 -3.07 -5.54
C SER A 33 2.30 -2.67 -5.89
N THR A 34 1.48 -2.35 -4.90
CA THR A 34 0.09 -1.89 -5.09
C THR A 34 -0.29 -0.98 -3.92
N GLN A 35 -0.90 0.16 -4.23
CA GLN A 35 -1.43 1.09 -3.24
C GLN A 35 -2.89 1.40 -3.56
N MET A 36 -3.72 1.43 -2.53
CA MET A 36 -5.09 1.93 -2.61
C MET A 36 -5.24 3.07 -1.61
N THR A 37 -5.71 4.22 -2.08
CA THR A 37 -5.99 5.39 -1.25
C THR A 37 -7.28 6.01 -1.77
N GLY A 38 -8.19 6.39 -0.88
CA GLY A 38 -9.46 7.00 -1.28
C GLY A 38 -9.99 7.93 -0.21
N MET A 39 -10.68 8.99 -0.67
CA MET A 39 -11.37 9.95 0.18
C MET A 39 -12.85 9.87 -0.18
N TYR A 40 -13.62 9.21 0.69
CA TYR A 40 -15.00 8.84 0.39
C TYR A 40 -15.98 9.64 1.25
N GLY A 41 -17.09 10.03 0.63
CA GLY A 41 -18.31 10.35 1.36
C GLY A 41 -18.91 9.09 1.99
N PRO A 42 -19.75 9.23 3.03
CA PRO A 42 -20.24 8.09 3.82
C PRO A 42 -21.02 7.03 3.00
N GLU A 43 -21.59 7.39 1.85
CA GLU A 43 -22.38 6.48 1.00
C GLU A 43 -21.53 5.70 -0.02
N GLU A 44 -20.46 6.30 -0.54
CA GLU A 44 -19.57 5.69 -1.55
C GLU A 44 -18.66 4.59 -0.95
N PHE A 45 -18.40 4.67 0.36
CA PHE A 45 -17.58 3.68 1.08
C PHE A 45 -18.16 2.26 1.02
N TRP A 46 -19.49 2.13 1.12
CA TRP A 46 -20.13 0.82 1.16
C TRP A 46 -20.08 0.09 -0.18
N LEU A 47 -20.19 0.83 -1.28
CA LEU A 47 -20.09 0.27 -2.63
C LEU A 47 -18.68 -0.25 -2.90
N GLN A 48 -17.66 0.52 -2.53
CA GLN A 48 -16.26 0.11 -2.69
C GLN A 48 -15.92 -1.13 -1.84
N MET A 49 -16.44 -1.20 -0.61
CA MET A 49 -16.25 -2.37 0.27
C MET A 49 -16.90 -3.63 -0.29
N LEU A 50 -18.10 -3.51 -0.88
CA LEU A 50 -18.76 -4.62 -1.57
C LEU A 50 -17.92 -5.09 -2.77
N GLU A 51 -17.48 -4.18 -3.65
CA GLU A 51 -16.67 -4.53 -4.82
C GLU A 51 -15.35 -5.20 -4.46
N LEU A 52 -14.65 -4.71 -3.42
CA LEU A 52 -13.42 -5.32 -2.93
C LEU A 52 -13.64 -6.73 -2.39
N THR A 53 -14.75 -6.95 -1.68
CA THR A 53 -15.10 -8.28 -1.15
C THR A 53 -15.32 -9.27 -2.29
N PHE A 54 -16.11 -8.88 -3.31
CA PHE A 54 -16.33 -9.70 -4.50
C PHE A 54 -15.04 -9.94 -5.31
N SER A 55 -14.16 -8.94 -5.38
CA SER A 55 -12.87 -9.06 -6.08
C SER A 55 -11.91 -10.02 -5.36
N ALA A 56 -11.86 -9.98 -4.03
CA ALA A 56 -11.04 -10.88 -3.22
C ALA A 56 -11.51 -12.34 -3.32
N GLU A 57 -12.82 -12.57 -3.32
CA GLU A 57 -13.42 -13.90 -3.49
C GLU A 57 -13.21 -14.45 -4.91
N ALA A 58 -13.33 -13.60 -5.93
CA ALA A 58 -13.11 -13.99 -7.32
C ALA A 58 -11.63 -14.26 -7.66
N SER A 59 -10.71 -13.64 -6.94
CA SER A 59 -9.26 -13.76 -7.20
C SER A 59 -8.71 -15.14 -6.89
N GLY A 60 -9.28 -15.91 -5.95
CA GLY A 60 -8.94 -17.33 -5.74
C GLY A 60 -7.43 -17.64 -5.61
N LYS A 61 -6.60 -16.66 -5.25
CA LYS A 61 -5.15 -16.85 -5.09
C LYS A 61 -4.87 -17.36 -3.68
N ARG A 62 -4.59 -18.67 -3.63
CA ARG A 62 -3.58 -19.21 -2.72
C ARG A 62 -2.21 -18.61 -3.07
#